data_AF-A0A0N4YDB9-F1
#
_entry.id   AF-A0A0N4YDB9-F1
#
_cell.length_a   1.000
_cell.length_b   1.000
_cell.length_c   1.000
_cell.angle_alpha   90.00
_cell.angle_beta   90.00
_cell.angle_gamma   90.00
#
_symmetry.space_group_name_H-M   'P 1'
#
loop_
_entity.id
_entity.type
_entity.pdbx_description
1 polymer ?
#
loop_
_entity_poly.entity_id
_entity_poly.type
_entity_poly.pdbx_seq_one_letter_code
_entity_poly.pdbx_strand_id
1 'polypeptide(L)'
;MTTSLSTRQGLLTKSASKLSALLEEGKKELSDQLPHEGLTTTHLQEKKLRLLKLQKGIQTATTHVDVALQNYTRAADALDNDTPQLTAIIEKVLANSSTMQDLLVKAQSLLSELEMAPEDISTSLSTHTALEITPIQLTPIPIPKFSGEIWEWESFWSAFEFSLHTRNMGDIHKRTT
;
A
#
# COMPACT_ATOMS: atom_id res chain seq x y z
N MET A 1 7.38 28.24 -34.10
CA MET A 1 7.71 26.92 -33.49
C MET A 1 8.06 27.03 -32.00
N THR A 2 8.72 28.09 -31.55
CA THR A 2 9.10 28.33 -30.14
C THR A 2 7.94 28.36 -29.13
N THR A 3 6.74 28.79 -29.53
CA THR A 3 5.53 28.80 -28.69
C THR A 3 5.08 27.40 -28.26
N SER A 4 5.28 26.39 -29.12
CA SER A 4 5.02 24.98 -28.80
C SER A 4 5.98 24.48 -27.70
N LEU A 5 7.26 24.85 -27.81
CA LEU A 5 8.28 24.47 -26.84
C LEU A 5 8.00 25.08 -25.47
N SER A 6 7.70 26.38 -25.39
CA SER A 6 7.37 27.06 -24.13
C SER A 6 6.12 26.47 -23.46
N THR A 7 5.10 26.11 -24.25
CA THR A 7 3.89 25.45 -23.73
C THR A 7 4.23 24.10 -23.11
N ARG A 8 5.03 23.28 -23.81
CA ARG A 8 5.46 21.97 -23.33
C ARG A 8 6.37 22.06 -22.10
N GLN A 9 7.23 23.08 -22.05
CA GLN A 9 8.02 23.38 -20.86
C GLN A 9 7.12 23.68 -19.65
N GLY A 10 6.09 24.51 -19.83
CA GLY A 10 5.14 24.81 -18.75
C GLY A 10 4.39 23.58 -18.24
N LEU A 11 3.96 22.69 -19.14
CA LEU A 11 3.33 21.42 -18.78
C LEU A 11 4.29 20.50 -18.01
N LEU A 12 5.55 20.39 -18.49
CA LEU A 12 6.60 19.62 -17.83
C LEU A 12 6.85 20.13 -16.42
N THR A 13 7.02 21.44 -16.24
CA THR A 13 7.22 22.06 -14.92
C THR A 13 6.03 21.79 -13.99
N LYS A 14 4.80 21.85 -14.49
CA LYS A 14 3.60 21.56 -13.69
C LYS A 14 3.53 20.08 -13.29
N SER A 15 3.88 19.16 -14.18
CA SER A 15 3.94 17.73 -13.82
C SER A 15 5.05 17.46 -12.81
N ALA A 16 6.20 18.11 -12.95
CA ALA A 16 7.33 17.96 -12.06
C ALA A 16 7.04 18.49 -10.66
N SER A 17 6.40 19.66 -10.54
CA SER A 17 6.01 20.21 -9.24
C SER A 17 5.03 19.30 -8.50
N LYS A 18 4.07 18.71 -9.22
CA LYS A 18 3.16 17.71 -8.66
C LYS A 18 3.91 16.46 -8.16
N LEU A 19 4.85 15.94 -8.94
CA LEU A 19 5.67 14.80 -8.53
C LEU A 19 6.49 15.13 -7.30
N SER A 20 7.19 16.26 -7.27
CA SER A 20 7.98 16.70 -6.11
C SER A 20 7.15 16.80 -4.84
N ALA A 21 5.93 17.35 -4.90
CA ALA A 21 5.04 17.42 -3.74
C ALA A 21 4.69 16.03 -3.20
N LEU A 22 4.40 15.07 -4.08
CA LEU A 22 4.11 13.69 -3.70
C LEU A 22 5.34 12.96 -3.14
N LEU A 23 6.54 13.26 -3.64
CA LEU A 23 7.78 12.69 -3.09
C LEU A 23 8.05 13.17 -1.67
N GLU A 24 7.83 14.46 -1.39
CA GLU A 24 7.99 14.99 -0.03
C GLU A 24 6.93 14.42 0.93
N GLU A 25 5.69 14.24 0.47
CA GLU A 25 4.65 13.54 1.22
C GLU A 25 5.04 12.08 1.49
N GLY A 26 5.61 11.38 0.52
CA GLY A 26 6.07 9.99 0.67
C GLY A 26 7.21 9.84 1.66
N LYS A 27 8.21 10.71 1.62
CA LYS A 27 9.30 10.72 2.59
C LYS A 27 8.81 10.98 4.01
N LYS A 28 7.85 11.89 4.16
CA LYS A 28 7.24 12.19 5.45
C LYS A 28 6.51 10.97 6.01
N GLU A 29 5.67 10.32 5.22
CA GLU A 29 4.90 9.14 5.66
C GLU A 29 5.83 7.96 6.02
N LEU A 30 6.97 7.84 5.34
CA LEU A 30 8.00 6.84 5.65
C LEU A 30 8.77 7.17 6.95
N SER A 31 9.04 8.45 7.19
CA SER A 31 9.75 8.93 8.39
C SER A 31 8.88 8.95 9.64
N ASP A 32 7.57 9.11 9.48
CA ASP A 32 6.60 9.09 10.57
C ASP A 32 6.55 7.67 11.17
N GLN A 33 7.38 7.42 12.20
CA GLN A 33 7.34 6.18 12.97
C GLN A 33 5.99 6.02 13.68
N LEU A 34 5.52 4.78 13.73
CA LEU A 34 4.30 4.42 14.43
C LEU A 34 4.47 4.67 15.94
N PRO A 35 3.53 5.34 16.64
CA PRO A 35 3.59 5.46 18.10
C PRO A 35 3.65 4.06 18.73
N HIS A 36 4.66 3.80 19.56
CA HIS A 36 4.91 2.48 20.14
C HIS A 36 3.84 2.00 21.15
N GLU A 37 2.85 2.82 21.50
CA GLU A 37 1.82 2.46 22.47
C GLU A 37 0.41 2.54 21.84
N GLY A 38 -0.27 1.39 21.82
CA GLY A 38 -1.74 1.32 21.67
C GLY A 38 -2.31 1.39 20.25
N LEU A 39 -1.56 0.98 19.22
CA LEU A 39 -2.08 0.95 17.85
C LEU A 39 -3.22 -0.05 17.67
N THR A 40 -4.41 0.47 17.41
CA THR A 40 -5.54 -0.33 16.95
C THR A 40 -5.24 -0.88 15.54
N THR A 41 -5.71 -2.09 15.26
CA THR A 41 -5.63 -2.74 13.93
C THR A 41 -6.14 -1.83 12.81
N THR A 42 -7.11 -0.96 13.11
CA THR A 42 -7.66 0.04 12.19
C THR A 42 -6.63 1.09 11.78
N HIS A 43 -5.80 1.59 12.70
CA HIS A 43 -4.79 2.61 12.39
C HIS A 43 -3.67 2.07 11.50
N LEU A 44 -3.26 0.81 11.71
CA LEU A 44 -2.31 0.11 10.84
C LEU A 44 -2.88 -0.06 9.42
N GLN A 45 -4.14 -0.46 9.30
CA GLN A 45 -4.82 -0.61 8.00
C GLN A 45 -4.97 0.74 7.28
N GLU A 46 -5.31 1.81 8.01
CA GLU A 46 -5.38 3.16 7.44
C GLU A 46 -4.01 3.62 6.92
N LYS A 47 -2.93 3.41 7.68
CA LYS A 47 -1.58 3.74 7.23
C LYS A 47 -1.20 2.96 5.97
N LYS A 48 -1.45 1.65 5.95
CA LYS A 48 -1.21 0.81 4.76
C LYS A 48 -1.98 1.34 3.54
N LEU A 49 -3.24 1.72 3.71
CA LEU A 49 -4.04 2.29 2.62
C LEU A 49 -3.48 3.63 2.12
N ARG A 50 -2.99 4.50 3.03
CA ARG A 50 -2.35 5.78 2.65
C ARG A 50 -1.09 5.55 1.84
N LEU A 51 -0.21 4.65 2.30
CA LEU A 51 1.01 4.28 1.58
C LEU A 51 0.71 3.76 0.16
N LEU A 52 -0.26 2.86 0.02
CA LEU A 52 -0.66 2.33 -1.30
C LEU A 52 -1.24 3.40 -2.23
N LYS A 53 -2.06 4.32 -1.68
CA LYS A 53 -2.59 5.45 -2.46
C LYS A 53 -1.46 6.37 -2.94
N LEU A 54 -0.49 6.63 -2.07
CA LEU A 54 0.64 7.49 -2.35
C LEU A 54 1.58 6.87 -3.39
N GLN A 55 1.87 5.58 -3.27
CA GLN A 55 2.62 4.80 -4.26
C GLN A 55 1.97 4.91 -5.65
N LYS A 56 0.66 4.65 -5.75
CA LYS A 56 -0.09 4.79 -7.00
C LYS A 56 -0.08 6.23 -7.54
N GLY A 57 -0.17 7.20 -6.64
CA GLY A 57 -0.11 8.63 -6.97
C GLY A 57 1.24 9.03 -7.57
N ILE A 58 2.34 8.62 -6.93
CA ILE A 58 3.72 8.84 -7.39
C ILE A 58 3.92 8.17 -8.74
N GLN A 59 3.53 6.89 -8.90
CA GLN A 59 3.65 6.18 -10.17
C GLN A 59 2.94 6.91 -11.32
N THR A 60 1.70 7.37 -11.08
CA THR A 60 0.95 8.14 -12.09
C THR A 60 1.66 9.45 -12.42
N ALA A 61 2.13 10.18 -11.41
CA ALA A 61 2.86 11.43 -11.62
C ALA A 61 4.18 11.23 -12.36
N THR A 62 4.92 10.15 -12.09
CA THR A 62 6.14 9.75 -12.81
C THR A 62 5.84 9.53 -14.30
N THR A 63 4.78 8.79 -14.64
CA THR A 63 4.40 8.60 -16.06
C THR A 63 4.04 9.91 -16.74
N HIS A 64 3.36 10.83 -16.05
CA HIS A 64 3.05 12.14 -16.60
C HIS A 64 4.30 13.00 -16.85
N VAL A 65 5.27 12.98 -15.94
CA VAL A 65 6.55 13.69 -16.12
C VAL A 65 7.32 13.10 -17.30
N ASP A 66 7.38 11.78 -17.43
CA ASP A 66 8.06 11.10 -18.54
C ASP A 66 7.43 11.46 -19.90
N VAL A 67 6.10 11.36 -20.00
CA VAL A 67 5.37 11.77 -21.22
C VAL A 67 5.54 13.26 -21.52
N ALA A 68 5.51 14.13 -20.52
CA ALA A 68 5.73 15.56 -20.71
C ALA A 68 7.17 15.86 -21.16
N LEU A 69 8.15 15.13 -20.63
CA LEU A 69 9.56 15.27 -20.97
C LEU A 69 9.82 14.83 -22.41
N GLN A 70 9.33 13.65 -22.81
CA GLN A 70 9.42 13.16 -24.19
C GLN A 70 8.78 14.13 -25.18
N ASN A 71 7.64 14.72 -24.80
CA ASN A 71 6.98 15.72 -25.62
C ASN A 71 7.80 17.02 -25.73
N TYR A 72 8.44 17.45 -24.65
CA TYR A 72 9.28 18.63 -24.61
C TYR A 72 10.55 18.46 -25.45
N THR A 73 11.26 17.32 -25.29
CA THR A 73 12.47 17.02 -26.08
C THR A 73 12.14 16.88 -27.56
N ARG A 74 11.07 16.16 -27.91
CA ARG A 74 10.63 16.04 -29.32
C ARG A 74 10.29 17.39 -29.96
N ALA A 75 9.77 18.34 -29.18
CA ALA A 75 9.51 19.69 -29.68
C ALA A 75 10.78 20.51 -29.84
N ALA A 76 11.82 20.22 -29.06
CA ALA A 76 13.14 20.81 -29.22
C ALA A 76 13.87 20.25 -30.45
N ASP A 77 13.78 18.93 -30.68
CA ASP A 77 14.36 18.26 -31.86
C ASP A 77 13.75 18.74 -33.19
N ALA A 78 12.51 19.23 -33.14
CA ALA A 78 11.80 19.77 -34.30
C ALA A 78 12.07 21.27 -34.56
N LEU A 79 13.01 21.90 -33.83
CA LEU A 79 13.41 23.27 -34.09
C LEU A 79 14.24 23.37 -35.36
N ASP A 80 14.01 24.45 -36.12
CA ASP A 80 14.76 24.73 -37.34
C ASP A 80 16.15 25.30 -37.01
N ASN A 81 17.13 25.06 -37.89
CA ASN A 81 18.49 25.61 -37.77
C ASN A 81 18.49 27.15 -37.81
N ASP A 82 17.50 27.75 -38.46
CA ASP A 82 17.30 29.21 -38.54
C ASP A 82 16.64 29.79 -37.27
N THR A 83 16.38 28.98 -36.25
CA THR A 83 15.79 29.46 -34.99
C THR A 83 16.77 30.41 -34.28
N PRO A 84 16.35 31.64 -33.93
CA PRO A 84 17.21 32.56 -33.22
C PRO A 84 17.58 31.99 -31.85
N GLN A 85 18.87 32.08 -31.50
CA GLN A 85 19.42 31.59 -30.23
C GLN A 85 19.26 30.07 -30.04
N LEU A 86 19.21 29.29 -31.12
CA LEU A 86 19.05 27.83 -31.09
C LEU A 86 19.99 27.15 -30.08
N THR A 87 21.29 27.48 -30.10
CA THR A 87 22.28 26.91 -29.16
C THR A 87 21.88 27.10 -27.69
N ALA A 88 21.47 28.32 -27.32
CA ALA A 88 21.05 28.61 -25.95
C ALA A 88 19.73 27.91 -25.58
N ILE A 89 18.84 27.71 -26.55
CA ILE A 89 17.61 26.94 -26.35
C ILE A 89 17.95 25.46 -26.10
N ILE A 90 18.85 24.88 -26.90
CA ILE A 90 19.30 23.49 -26.76
C ILE A 90 19.96 23.28 -25.39
N GLU A 91 20.85 24.17 -24.96
CA GLU A 91 21.48 24.10 -23.64
C GLU A 91 20.44 24.10 -22.51
N LYS A 92 19.42 24.97 -22.60
CA LYS A 92 18.30 24.99 -21.64
C LYS A 92 17.47 23.71 -21.67
N VAL A 93 17.20 23.16 -22.86
CA VAL A 93 16.49 21.89 -23.01
C VAL A 93 17.27 20.76 -22.35
N LEU A 94 18.58 20.70 -22.55
CA LEU A 94 19.46 19.70 -21.92
C LEU A 94 19.47 19.84 -20.40
N ALA A 95 19.67 21.06 -19.88
CA ALA A 95 19.64 21.32 -18.45
C ALA A 95 18.30 20.91 -17.82
N ASN A 96 17.18 21.36 -18.41
CA ASN A 96 15.84 20.98 -17.95
C ASN A 96 15.65 19.46 -18.00
N SER A 97 16.06 18.80 -19.09
CA SER A 97 15.89 17.35 -19.24
C SER A 97 16.69 16.57 -18.19
N SER A 98 17.92 16.97 -17.91
CA SER A 98 18.74 16.39 -16.85
C SER A 98 18.07 16.53 -15.48
N THR A 99 17.56 17.72 -15.13
CA THR A 99 16.86 17.92 -13.85
C THR A 99 15.59 17.05 -13.72
N MET A 100 14.89 16.80 -14.82
CA MET A 100 13.70 15.93 -14.81
C MET A 100 14.07 14.46 -14.67
N GLN A 101 15.15 14.02 -15.32
CA GLN A 101 15.67 12.66 -15.16
C GLN A 101 16.10 12.38 -13.72
N ASP A 102 16.81 13.33 -13.08
CA ASP A 102 17.17 13.21 -11.66
C ASP A 102 15.93 13.09 -10.77
N LEU A 103 14.87 13.83 -11.07
CA LEU A 103 13.60 13.75 -10.35
C LEU A 103 12.93 12.37 -10.53
N LEU A 104 12.95 11.81 -11.74
CA LEU A 104 12.42 10.47 -12.02
C LEU A 104 13.20 9.37 -11.28
N VAL A 105 14.54 9.48 -11.21
CA VAL A 105 15.38 8.55 -10.44
C VAL A 105 15.03 8.61 -8.95
N LYS A 106 14.87 9.81 -8.38
CA LYS A 106 14.42 9.97 -6.99
C LYS A 106 13.04 9.35 -6.76
N ALA A 107 12.13 9.50 -7.71
CA ALA A 107 10.81 8.89 -7.63
C ALA A 107 10.85 7.36 -7.65
N GLN A 108 11.72 6.77 -8.47
CA GLN A 108 11.91 5.32 -8.52
C GLN A 108 12.49 4.78 -7.21
N SER A 109 13.49 5.45 -6.63
CA SER A 109 14.05 5.09 -5.32
C SER A 109 12.96 5.05 -4.25
N LEU A 110 12.16 6.12 -4.16
CA LEU A 110 11.10 6.21 -3.16
C LEU A 110 9.99 5.19 -3.39
N LEU A 111 9.64 4.89 -4.65
CA LEU A 111 8.68 3.83 -4.97
C LEU A 111 9.16 2.46 -4.48
N SER A 112 10.45 2.15 -4.63
CA SER A 112 11.04 0.91 -4.12
C SER A 112 10.97 0.85 -2.59
N GLU A 113 11.24 1.97 -1.90
CA GLU A 113 11.12 2.06 -0.44
C GLU A 113 9.66 1.88 0.03
N LEU A 114 8.72 2.52 -0.66
CA LEU A 114 7.28 2.42 -0.38
C LEU A 114 6.70 1.03 -0.67
N GLU A 115 7.31 0.25 -1.55
CA GLU A 115 6.88 -1.12 -1.85
C GLU A 115 7.19 -2.09 -0.70
N MET A 116 8.31 -1.90 0.00
CA MET A 116 8.69 -2.73 1.16
C MET A 116 7.92 -2.35 2.44
N ALA A 117 7.60 -1.07 2.64
CA ALA A 117 6.92 -0.57 3.84
C ALA A 117 5.58 -1.27 4.22
N PRO A 118 4.65 -1.60 3.28
CA PRO A 118 3.41 -2.30 3.61
C PRO A 118 3.61 -3.78 4.02
N GLU A 119 4.74 -4.39 3.68
CA GLU A 119 5.10 -5.76 4.05
C GLU A 119 5.49 -5.83 5.54
N ASP A 120 6.25 -4.84 6.01
CA ASP A 120 6.59 -4.67 7.43
C ASP A 120 5.34 -4.50 8.31
N ILE A 121 4.37 -3.71 7.85
CA ILE A 121 3.08 -3.51 8.53
C ILE A 121 2.28 -4.82 8.60
N SER A 122 2.31 -5.63 7.54
CA SER A 122 1.58 -6.90 7.49
C SER A 122 2.20 -7.95 8.42
N THR A 123 3.52 -7.94 8.58
CA THR A 123 4.24 -8.79 9.53
C THR A 123 3.93 -8.40 10.97
N SER A 124 3.90 -7.09 11.28
CA SER A 124 3.51 -6.57 12.60
C SER A 124 2.06 -6.91 12.97
N LEU A 125 1.13 -6.89 12.01
CA LEU A 125 -0.26 -7.29 12.25
C LEU A 125 -0.36 -8.77 12.66
N SER A 126 0.44 -9.65 12.04
CA SER A 126 0.46 -11.08 12.37
C SER A 126 0.96 -11.34 13.80
N THR A 127 1.98 -10.60 14.26
CA THR A 127 2.46 -10.71 15.65
C THR A 127 1.49 -10.12 16.66
N HIS A 128 0.83 -9.00 16.37
CA HIS A 128 -0.18 -8.44 17.29
C HIS A 128 -1.43 -9.33 17.40
N THR A 129 -1.89 -9.91 16.29
CA THR A 129 -3.02 -10.85 16.31
C THR A 129 -2.67 -12.14 17.05
N ALA A 130 -1.42 -12.60 17.00
CA ALA A 130 -0.97 -13.79 17.72
C ALA A 130 -0.81 -13.57 19.23
N LEU A 131 -0.56 -12.34 19.68
CA LEU A 131 -0.40 -12.00 21.10
C LEU A 131 -1.74 -11.69 21.80
N GLU A 132 -2.80 -11.43 21.04
CA GLU A 132 -4.14 -11.11 21.55
C GLU A 132 -5.13 -12.30 21.44
N ILE A 133 -4.61 -13.53 21.45
CA ILE A 133 -5.41 -14.72 21.70
C ILE A 133 -4.89 -15.30 23.01
N THR A 134 -5.49 -14.89 24.14
CA THR A 134 -5.45 -15.76 25.32
C THR A 134 -5.96 -17.11 24.86
N PRO A 135 -5.18 -18.21 24.98
CA PRO A 135 -5.64 -19.50 24.53
C PRO A 135 -6.91 -19.81 25.32
N ILE A 136 -8.05 -19.76 24.62
CA ILE A 136 -9.32 -20.20 25.17
C ILE A 136 -9.10 -21.66 25.50
N GLN A 137 -8.87 -21.97 26.78
CA GLN A 137 -8.91 -23.33 27.27
C GLN A 137 -10.36 -23.78 27.16
N LEU A 138 -10.70 -24.35 26.01
CA LEU A 138 -11.95 -25.06 25.82
C LEU A 138 -11.97 -26.19 26.84
N THR A 139 -13.03 -26.24 27.65
CA THR A 139 -13.24 -27.36 28.56
C THR A 139 -13.24 -28.65 27.76
N PRO A 140 -12.41 -29.66 28.11
CA PRO A 140 -12.37 -30.91 27.38
C PRO A 140 -13.76 -31.54 27.40
N ILE A 141 -14.39 -31.65 26.23
CA ILE A 141 -15.66 -32.36 26.11
C ILE A 141 -15.32 -33.86 26.12
N PRO A 142 -15.86 -34.65 27.07
CA PRO A 142 -15.66 -36.08 27.05
C PRO A 142 -16.38 -36.64 25.82
N ILE A 143 -15.60 -37.06 24.82
CA ILE A 143 -16.13 -37.80 23.67
C ILE A 143 -16.58 -39.17 24.22
N PRO A 144 -17.85 -39.57 24.03
CA PRO A 144 -18.29 -40.90 24.42
C PRO A 144 -17.41 -41.94 23.72
N LYS A 145 -16.86 -42.89 24.47
CA LYS A 145 -16.03 -43.96 23.91
C LYS A 145 -16.94 -45.12 23.53
N PHE A 146 -17.01 -45.44 22.25
CA PHE A 146 -17.68 -46.63 21.76
C PHE A 146 -16.69 -47.79 21.74
N SER A 147 -16.98 -48.86 22.47
CA SER A 147 -16.15 -50.06 22.55
C SER A 147 -16.16 -50.90 21.27
N GLY A 148 -17.15 -50.68 20.39
CA GLY A 148 -17.41 -51.51 19.22
C GLY A 148 -18.45 -52.61 19.45
N GLU A 149 -18.95 -52.77 20.67
CA GLU A 149 -20.00 -53.75 20.97
C GLU A 149 -21.37 -53.26 20.48
N ILE A 150 -22.01 -54.05 19.61
CA ILE A 150 -23.27 -53.69 18.94
C ILE A 150 -24.41 -53.40 19.95
N TRP A 151 -24.39 -54.02 21.11
CA TRP A 151 -25.38 -53.81 22.17
C TRP A 151 -25.24 -52.48 22.91
N GLU A 152 -24.08 -51.82 22.82
CA GLU A 152 -23.83 -50.50 23.41
C GLU A 152 -24.17 -49.34 22.45
N TRP A 153 -24.50 -49.66 21.19
CA TRP A 153 -24.73 -48.67 20.13
C TRP A 153 -25.85 -47.70 20.45
N GLU A 154 -27.00 -48.18 20.95
CA GLU A 154 -28.15 -47.34 21.29
C GLU A 154 -27.84 -46.38 22.46
N SER A 155 -27.09 -46.86 23.46
CA SER A 155 -26.63 -46.04 24.59
C SER A 155 -25.61 -44.98 24.14
N PHE A 156 -24.69 -45.35 23.26
CA PHE A 156 -23.73 -44.42 22.66
C PHE A 156 -24.44 -43.34 21.83
N TRP A 157 -25.36 -43.75 20.94
CA TRP A 157 -26.09 -42.83 20.06
C TRP A 157 -26.95 -41.85 20.87
N SER A 158 -27.62 -42.32 21.92
CA SER A 158 -28.40 -41.48 22.84
C SER A 158 -27.53 -40.45 23.59
N ALA A 159 -26.36 -40.85 24.08
CA ALA A 159 -25.44 -39.93 24.78
C ALA A 159 -24.81 -38.90 23.83
N PHE A 160 -24.54 -39.30 22.59
CA PHE A 160 -24.05 -38.42 21.54
C PHE A 160 -25.11 -37.40 21.10
N GLU A 161 -26.33 -37.86 20.85
CA GLU A 161 -27.47 -37.02 20.47
C GLU A 161 -27.78 -35.99 21.57
N PHE A 162 -27.82 -36.42 22.84
CA PHE A 162 -27.96 -35.50 23.97
C PHE A 162 -26.83 -34.45 24.01
N SER A 163 -25.58 -34.86 23.76
CA SER A 163 -24.43 -33.93 23.75
C SER A 163 -24.51 -32.89 22.64
N LEU A 164 -25.14 -33.20 21.50
CA LEU A 164 -25.37 -32.26 20.40
C LEU A 164 -26.56 -31.32 20.68
N HIS A 165 -27.66 -31.83 21.24
CA HIS A 165 -28.91 -31.08 21.37
C HIS A 165 -29.07 -30.31 22.68
N THR A 166 -28.29 -30.61 23.72
CA THR A 166 -28.32 -29.84 24.98
C THR A 166 -27.52 -28.53 24.88
N ARG A 167 -26.76 -28.34 23.78
CA ARG A 167 -26.13 -27.05 23.47
C ARG A 167 -27.17 -26.07 22.92
N ASN A 168 -27.91 -25.43 23.81
CA ASN A 168 -28.57 -24.18 23.48
C ASN A 168 -27.49 -23.14 23.12
N MET A 169 -27.23 -22.94 21.83
CA MET A 169 -26.31 -21.91 21.30
C MET A 169 -26.79 -20.47 21.64
N GLY A 170 -27.92 -20.31 22.34
CA GLY A 170 -28.49 -19.01 22.74
C GLY A 170 -27.78 -18.30 23.91
N ASP A 171 -26.99 -19.00 24.74
CA ASP A 171 -26.42 -18.38 25.96
C ASP A 171 -24.99 -17.81 25.79
N ILE A 172 -24.36 -17.97 24.62
CA ILE A 172 -23.02 -17.40 24.35
C ILE A 172 -23.05 -15.87 24.19
N HIS A 173 -24.23 -15.24 24.10
CA HIS A 173 -24.39 -13.80 23.86
C HIS A 173 -24.89 -13.02 25.09
N LYS A 174 -25.07 -13.67 26.26
CA LYS A 174 -25.55 -13.04 27.50
C LYS A 174 -24.52 -13.15 28.64
N ARG A 175 -23.35 -12.55 28.48
CA ARG A 175 -22.53 -12.15 29.64
C ARG A 175 -21.58 -11.01 29.32
N THR A 176 -22.15 -9.91 28.84
CA THR A 176 -21.53 -8.58 28.91
C THR A 176 -22.58 -7.59 29.39
N THR A 177 -22.85 -7.61 30.69
CA THR A 177 -23.34 -6.45 31.45
C THR A 177 -22.88 -6.63 32.90
#